data_AF-A0A094EJU9-F1
#
_entry.id   AF-A0A094EJU9-F1
#
_cell.length_a   1.000
_cell.length_b   1.000
_cell.length_c   1.000
_cell.angle_alpha   90.00
_cell.angle_beta   90.00
_cell.angle_gamma   90.00
#
_symmetry.space_group_name_H-M   'P 1'
#
loop_
_entity.id
_entity.type
_entity.pdbx_description
1 polymer ?
#
loop_
_entity_poly.entity_id
_entity_poly.type
_entity_poly.pdbx_seq_one_letter_code
_entity_poly.pdbx_strand_id
1 'polypeptide(L)'
;MDCPDIPPTPLERELWVKVLQTPDQITEAERLVILRQPDLATQVANSLKVSGLTLEQLQNKALTSPESMTSEECRLVLDRYHIWSPQEATANSILRWGHEDLMAHIKARHAIATSRDNAVLLAASVRSNVFAAAKRKEIQASMKKYAEDMNRPCKWVRNLINPSMSWSEQTGRWGFVIFRDSAIDCDSNSDSWDRFLSVMDSCVDESLRQMVGGTAIILTKEFILADEPVSENNPEILRSIFQQRLAEEAVLNPRVPSNTFLLVTPEVVDACINTSTPWIWAYDAKFIPSATPPPVSASGTEHYEGRLRVSLYTLFTWFYAVRSEELYNMALFWEKAQNQGQVWSVATQSGIYHHPFVLLEKGSSYPFNTYELDNGP
;
A
#
# COMPACT_ATOMS: atom_id res chain seq x y z
N MET A 1 12.41 21.11 5.81
CA MET A 1 13.85 20.84 5.81
C MET A 1 14.54 22.08 5.29
N ASP A 2 15.15 22.84 6.18
CA ASP A 2 16.03 23.95 5.82
C ASP A 2 17.30 23.36 5.21
N CYS A 3 17.31 23.23 3.88
CA CYS A 3 18.53 22.96 3.14
C CYS A 3 19.44 24.18 3.30
N PRO A 4 20.62 24.06 3.94
CA PRO A 4 21.54 25.18 4.04
C PRO A 4 21.94 25.62 2.63
N ASP A 5 21.76 26.90 2.33
CA ASP A 5 22.25 27.50 1.11
C ASP A 5 23.78 27.36 1.12
N ILE A 6 24.33 26.65 0.14
CA ILE A 6 25.78 26.61 -0.07
C ILE A 6 26.10 27.65 -1.15
N PRO A 7 26.48 28.88 -0.77
CA PRO A 7 26.90 29.89 -1.74
C PRO A 7 28.17 29.42 -2.46
N PRO A 8 28.45 29.96 -3.66
CA PRO A 8 29.72 29.74 -4.31
C PRO A 8 30.89 30.13 -3.40
N THR A 9 31.96 29.34 -3.45
CA THR A 9 33.20 29.64 -2.77
C THR A 9 33.91 30.83 -3.42
N PRO A 10 34.77 31.58 -2.68
CA PRO A 10 35.61 32.62 -3.27
C PRO A 10 36.47 32.09 -4.44
N LEU A 11 37.01 30.87 -4.29
CA LEU A 11 37.80 30.20 -5.32
C LEU A 11 36.99 29.96 -6.60
N GLU A 12 35.74 29.48 -6.51
CA GLU A 12 34.89 29.30 -7.68
C GLU A 12 34.68 30.64 -8.42
N ARG A 13 34.42 31.73 -7.71
CA ARG A 13 34.24 33.06 -8.31
C ARG A 13 35.52 33.57 -8.99
N GLU A 14 36.67 33.40 -8.35
CA GLU A 14 37.97 33.76 -8.92
C GLU A 14 38.24 32.99 -10.21
N LEU A 15 37.96 31.68 -10.22
CA LEU A 15 38.12 30.84 -11.41
C LEU A 15 37.14 31.23 -12.53
N TRP A 16 35.91 31.65 -12.21
CA TRP A 16 34.96 32.18 -13.20
C TRP A 16 35.45 33.48 -13.84
N VAL A 17 36.13 34.35 -13.09
CA VAL A 17 36.75 35.55 -13.65
C VAL A 17 37.96 35.18 -14.51
N LYS A 18 38.84 34.29 -14.00
CA LYS A 18 40.03 33.83 -14.71
C LYS A 18 39.68 33.25 -16.08
N VAL A 19 38.71 32.35 -16.14
CA VAL A 19 38.32 31.68 -17.40
C VAL A 19 37.76 32.64 -18.44
N LEU A 20 37.11 33.72 -18.03
CA LEU A 20 36.58 34.73 -18.94
C LEU A 20 37.66 35.66 -19.48
N GLN A 21 38.79 35.80 -18.78
CA GLN A 21 39.91 36.63 -19.20
C GLN A 21 40.97 35.86 -19.98
N THR A 22 41.33 34.67 -19.51
CA THR A 22 42.42 33.83 -20.05
C THR A 22 42.01 32.35 -20.13
N PRO A 23 41.06 31.98 -21.00
CA PRO A 23 40.52 30.61 -21.07
C PRO A 23 41.60 29.55 -21.36
N ASP A 24 42.61 29.88 -22.18
CA ASP A 24 43.70 28.97 -22.55
C ASP A 24 44.67 28.66 -21.39
N GLN A 25 44.60 29.42 -20.29
CA GLN A 25 45.44 29.24 -19.09
C GLN A 25 44.75 28.44 -17.97
N ILE A 26 43.54 27.94 -18.22
CA ILE A 26 42.82 27.10 -17.27
C ILE A 26 43.39 25.68 -17.32
N THR A 27 43.87 25.23 -16.17
CA THR A 27 44.32 23.83 -16.00
C THR A 27 43.14 22.87 -15.96
N GLU A 28 43.38 21.58 -16.18
CA GLU A 28 42.30 20.58 -16.11
C GLU A 28 41.67 20.51 -14.71
N ALA A 29 42.46 20.62 -13.63
CA ALA A 29 41.91 20.65 -12.28
C ALA A 29 40.97 21.86 -12.05
N GLU A 30 41.36 23.04 -12.54
CA GLU A 30 40.52 24.24 -12.47
C GLU A 30 39.27 24.11 -13.34
N ARG A 31 39.38 23.49 -14.52
CA ARG A 31 38.26 23.17 -15.41
C ARG A 31 37.20 22.34 -14.67
N LEU A 32 37.61 21.29 -13.95
CA LEU A 32 36.69 20.44 -13.19
C LEU A 32 35.97 21.22 -12.08
N VAL A 33 36.67 22.12 -11.39
CA VAL A 33 36.05 23.00 -10.37
C VAL A 33 35.02 23.94 -11.01
N ILE A 34 35.35 24.61 -12.12
CA ILE A 34 34.41 25.48 -12.84
C ILE A 34 33.17 24.71 -13.33
N LEU A 35 33.36 23.45 -13.77
CA LEU A 35 32.27 22.58 -14.20
C LEU A 35 31.48 21.94 -13.03
N ARG A 36 31.95 22.12 -11.78
CA ARG A 36 31.50 21.44 -10.56
C ARG A 36 31.44 19.91 -10.74
N GLN A 37 32.48 19.38 -11.36
CA GLN A 37 32.70 17.94 -11.54
C GLN A 37 33.59 17.41 -10.42
N PRO A 38 33.50 16.11 -10.07
CA PRO A 38 34.47 15.48 -9.20
C PRO A 38 35.88 15.58 -9.80
N ASP A 39 36.92 15.40 -8.98
CA ASP A 39 38.27 15.24 -9.49
C ASP A 39 38.38 14.03 -10.44
N LEU A 40 39.42 14.00 -11.28
CA LEU A 40 39.57 12.98 -12.31
C LEU A 40 39.61 11.55 -11.74
N ALA A 41 40.23 11.34 -10.58
CA ALA A 41 40.30 10.00 -9.98
C ALA A 41 38.90 9.54 -9.54
N THR A 42 38.11 10.43 -8.96
CA THR A 42 36.72 10.18 -8.59
C THR A 42 35.83 9.92 -9.82
N GLN A 43 35.98 10.69 -10.90
CA GLN A 43 35.24 10.45 -12.15
C GLN A 43 35.52 9.08 -12.75
N VAL A 44 36.79 8.66 -12.74
CA VAL A 44 37.21 7.34 -13.22
C VAL A 44 36.62 6.24 -12.34
N ALA A 45 36.70 6.39 -11.01
CA ALA A 45 36.13 5.43 -10.07
C ALA A 45 34.60 5.30 -10.23
N ASN A 46 33.88 6.41 -10.35
CA ASN A 46 32.43 6.43 -10.53
C ASN A 46 32.01 5.83 -11.89
N SER A 47 32.75 6.14 -12.96
CA SER A 47 32.50 5.56 -14.29
C SER A 47 32.64 4.04 -14.27
N LEU A 48 33.72 3.54 -13.66
CA LEU A 48 33.95 2.10 -13.52
C LEU A 48 32.88 1.44 -12.65
N LYS A 49 32.49 2.08 -11.55
CA LYS A 49 31.47 1.55 -10.62
C LYS A 49 30.09 1.42 -11.27
N VAL A 50 29.67 2.39 -12.08
CA VAL A 50 28.32 2.42 -12.67
C VAL A 50 28.23 1.64 -13.98
N SER A 51 29.25 1.76 -14.83
CA SER A 51 29.20 1.22 -16.20
C SER A 51 30.16 0.05 -16.44
N GLY A 52 31.15 -0.16 -15.57
CA GLY A 52 32.27 -1.07 -15.84
C GLY A 52 33.25 -0.55 -16.89
N LEU A 53 33.06 0.66 -17.42
CA LEU A 53 33.90 1.28 -18.43
C LEU A 53 34.79 2.36 -17.83
N THR A 54 35.92 2.64 -18.48
CA THR A 54 36.70 3.85 -18.19
C THR A 54 35.90 5.11 -18.59
N LEU A 55 36.28 6.25 -18.03
CA LEU A 55 35.66 7.55 -18.36
C LEU A 55 35.66 7.82 -19.87
N GLU A 56 36.80 7.58 -20.53
CA GLU A 56 36.95 7.78 -21.97
C GLU A 56 36.11 6.79 -22.78
N GLN A 57 36.06 5.52 -22.37
CA GLN A 57 35.23 4.50 -23.01
C GLN A 57 33.75 4.83 -22.90
N LEU A 58 33.28 5.30 -21.75
CA LEU A 58 31.90 5.74 -21.53
C LEU A 58 31.56 6.95 -22.42
N GLN A 59 32.45 7.94 -22.50
CA GLN A 59 32.28 9.10 -23.39
C GLN A 59 32.26 8.68 -24.87
N ASN A 60 33.16 7.79 -25.29
CA ASN A 60 33.19 7.27 -26.64
C ASN A 60 31.90 6.50 -26.96
N LYS A 61 31.42 5.64 -26.05
CA LYS A 61 30.14 4.94 -26.18
C LYS A 61 28.97 5.91 -26.40
N ALA A 62 28.93 7.02 -25.65
CA ALA A 62 27.90 8.04 -25.83
C ALA A 62 27.94 8.69 -27.22
N LEU A 63 29.14 8.87 -27.79
CA LEU A 63 29.31 9.50 -29.11
C LEU A 63 29.09 8.54 -30.28
N THR A 64 29.49 7.28 -30.15
CA THR A 64 29.48 6.31 -31.25
C THR A 64 28.25 5.41 -31.25
N SER A 65 27.69 5.12 -30.08
CA SER A 65 26.60 4.15 -29.90
C SER A 65 25.67 4.53 -28.74
N PRO A 66 25.06 5.74 -28.76
CA PRO A 66 24.22 6.23 -27.67
C PRO A 66 23.03 5.33 -27.36
N GLU A 67 22.51 4.60 -28.34
CA GLU A 67 21.43 3.62 -28.18
C GLU A 67 21.83 2.41 -27.32
N SER A 68 23.12 2.11 -27.22
CA SER A 68 23.65 1.04 -26.36
C SER A 68 23.84 1.49 -24.90
N MET A 69 23.65 2.78 -24.61
CA MET A 69 23.76 3.29 -23.25
C MET A 69 22.58 2.84 -22.39
N THR A 70 22.88 2.49 -21.13
CA THR A 70 21.89 2.19 -20.08
C THR A 70 21.35 3.47 -19.44
N SER A 71 20.26 3.33 -18.66
CA SER A 71 19.67 4.46 -17.93
C SER A 71 20.65 5.03 -16.90
N GLU A 72 21.41 4.16 -16.24
CA GLU A 72 22.39 4.49 -15.21
C GLU A 72 23.60 5.21 -15.81
N GLU A 73 24.08 4.74 -16.98
CA GLU A 73 25.15 5.40 -17.73
C GLU A 73 24.74 6.81 -18.17
N CYS A 74 23.52 6.96 -18.72
CA CYS A 74 23.00 8.27 -19.08
C CYS A 74 22.88 9.19 -17.85
N ARG A 75 22.38 8.67 -16.73
CA ARG A 75 22.25 9.44 -15.48
C ARG A 75 23.61 9.90 -14.97
N LEU A 76 24.62 9.03 -14.98
CA LEU A 76 25.96 9.41 -14.55
C LEU A 76 26.53 10.57 -15.38
N VAL A 77 26.37 10.53 -16.71
CA VAL A 77 26.81 11.63 -17.60
C VAL A 77 26.04 12.92 -17.32
N LEU A 78 24.72 12.84 -17.17
CA LEU A 78 23.85 13.99 -16.90
C LEU A 78 24.12 14.63 -15.53
N ASP A 79 24.44 13.80 -14.54
CA ASP A 79 24.85 14.21 -13.19
C ASP A 79 26.35 14.53 -13.12
N ARG A 80 27.00 14.75 -14.26
CA ARG A 80 28.40 15.21 -14.36
C ARG A 80 29.39 14.30 -13.63
N TYR A 81 29.16 13.00 -13.70
CA TYR A 81 29.94 11.93 -13.09
C TYR A 81 29.87 11.86 -11.56
N HIS A 82 28.92 12.56 -10.95
CA HIS A 82 28.52 12.33 -9.56
C HIS A 82 27.64 11.08 -9.46
N ILE A 83 27.87 10.26 -8.44
CA ILE A 83 26.88 9.24 -8.05
C ILE A 83 25.91 9.92 -7.10
N TRP A 84 24.68 10.10 -7.55
CA TRP A 84 23.69 10.86 -6.80
C TRP A 84 23.58 10.42 -5.33
N SER A 85 23.77 11.37 -4.42
CA SER A 85 23.43 11.26 -3.01
C SER A 85 22.67 12.53 -2.57
N PRO A 86 21.71 12.45 -1.62
CA PRO A 86 20.95 13.61 -1.16
C PRO A 86 21.83 14.76 -0.63
N GLN A 87 22.93 14.42 0.06
CA GLN A 87 23.88 15.42 0.57
C GLN A 87 24.62 16.14 -0.57
N GLU A 88 25.14 15.40 -1.55
CA GLU A 88 25.86 16.01 -2.68
C GLU A 88 24.92 16.76 -3.63
N ALA A 89 23.70 16.27 -3.83
CA ALA A 89 22.69 16.96 -4.63
C ALA A 89 22.35 18.34 -4.02
N THR A 90 22.26 18.41 -2.69
CA THR A 90 22.08 19.66 -1.96
C THR A 90 23.29 20.57 -2.13
N ALA A 91 24.51 20.04 -1.92
CA ALA A 91 25.73 20.84 -1.98
C ALA A 91 26.07 21.38 -3.38
N ASN A 92 25.66 20.65 -4.43
CA ASN A 92 25.90 21.02 -5.82
C ASN A 92 24.73 21.80 -6.45
N SER A 93 23.63 22.02 -5.71
CA SER A 93 22.47 22.74 -6.23
C SER A 93 22.78 24.22 -6.45
N ILE A 94 22.54 24.70 -7.67
CA ILE A 94 22.65 26.11 -8.04
C ILE A 94 21.29 26.83 -7.99
N LEU A 95 20.22 26.13 -7.61
CA LEU A 95 18.84 26.64 -7.69
C LEU A 95 18.59 27.85 -6.80
N ARG A 96 19.40 28.03 -5.75
CA ARG A 96 19.26 29.09 -4.76
C ARG A 96 20.34 30.17 -4.89
N TRP A 97 21.19 30.10 -5.91
CA TRP A 97 22.20 31.11 -6.17
C TRP A 97 21.58 32.43 -6.62
N GLY A 98 22.16 33.54 -6.19
CA GLY A 98 21.81 34.86 -6.69
C GLY A 98 22.00 34.94 -8.21
N HIS A 99 21.22 35.80 -8.87
CA HIS A 99 21.23 35.92 -10.34
C HIS A 99 22.64 36.19 -10.90
N GLU A 100 23.43 37.04 -10.23
CA GLU A 100 24.79 37.38 -10.66
C GLU A 100 25.73 36.17 -10.65
N ASP A 101 25.77 35.43 -9.55
CA ASP A 101 26.59 34.21 -9.42
C ASP A 101 26.16 33.13 -10.42
N LEU A 102 24.84 32.94 -10.59
CA LEU A 102 24.30 32.01 -11.57
C LEU A 102 24.73 32.36 -12.99
N MET A 103 24.61 33.63 -13.38
CA MET A 103 25.00 34.10 -14.71
C MET A 103 26.52 34.04 -14.93
N ALA A 104 27.33 34.37 -13.92
CA ALA A 104 28.78 34.26 -13.98
C ALA A 104 29.22 32.81 -14.19
N HIS A 105 28.66 31.87 -13.42
CA HIS A 105 28.92 30.44 -13.58
C HIS A 105 28.48 29.92 -14.96
N ILE A 106 27.30 30.30 -15.45
CA ILE A 106 26.83 29.90 -16.79
C ILE A 106 27.80 30.38 -17.89
N LYS A 107 28.27 31.63 -17.82
CA LYS A 107 29.24 32.18 -18.78
C LYS A 107 30.59 31.46 -18.69
N ALA A 108 31.08 31.25 -17.47
CA ALA A 108 32.33 30.52 -17.20
C ALA A 108 32.29 29.11 -17.79
N ARG A 109 31.20 28.36 -17.57
CA ARG A 109 31.02 27.02 -18.16
C ARG A 109 31.04 27.03 -19.69
N HIS A 110 30.33 27.96 -20.31
CA HIS A 110 30.30 28.05 -21.77
C HIS A 110 31.67 28.36 -22.37
N ALA A 111 32.50 29.14 -21.68
CA ALA A 111 33.84 29.49 -22.15
C ALA A 111 34.80 28.28 -22.20
N ILE A 112 34.61 27.26 -21.36
CA ILE A 112 35.49 26.07 -21.33
C ILE A 112 34.86 24.81 -21.92
N ALA A 113 33.54 24.72 -22.01
CA ALA A 113 32.88 23.52 -22.52
C ALA A 113 33.37 23.21 -23.95
N THR A 114 33.91 22.00 -24.16
CA THR A 114 34.34 21.61 -25.49
C THR A 114 33.14 21.15 -26.32
N SER A 115 33.27 21.22 -27.65
CA SER A 115 32.28 20.63 -28.57
C SER A 115 32.04 19.15 -28.26
N ARG A 116 33.09 18.43 -27.81
CA ARG A 116 33.01 17.03 -27.41
C ARG A 116 32.16 16.84 -26.15
N ASP A 117 32.35 17.64 -25.11
CA ASP A 117 31.56 17.55 -23.87
C ASP A 117 30.07 17.79 -24.14
N ASN A 118 29.78 18.81 -24.96
CA ASN A 118 28.42 19.12 -25.35
C ASN A 118 27.78 17.97 -26.14
N ALA A 119 28.53 17.34 -27.05
CA ALA A 119 28.04 16.20 -27.82
C ALA A 119 27.77 14.97 -26.92
N VAL A 120 28.67 14.66 -25.98
CA VAL A 120 28.46 13.57 -25.00
C VAL A 120 27.20 13.81 -24.16
N LEU A 121 27.06 15.03 -23.62
CA LEU A 121 25.91 15.39 -22.78
C LEU A 121 24.60 15.33 -23.56
N LEU A 122 24.59 15.84 -24.79
CA LEU A 122 23.43 15.80 -25.67
C LEU A 122 23.02 14.36 -25.99
N ALA A 123 23.98 13.51 -26.34
CA ALA A 123 23.72 12.10 -26.65
C ALA A 123 23.11 11.35 -25.46
N ALA A 124 23.68 11.52 -24.27
CA ALA A 124 23.14 10.96 -23.03
C ALA A 124 21.74 11.50 -22.70
N SER A 125 21.49 12.80 -22.92
CA SER A 125 20.19 13.44 -22.69
C SER A 125 19.12 12.87 -23.63
N VAL A 126 19.41 12.75 -24.92
CA VAL A 126 18.49 12.18 -25.91
C VAL A 126 18.14 10.74 -25.56
N ARG A 127 19.12 9.93 -25.19
CA ARG A 127 18.89 8.55 -24.76
C ARG A 127 18.08 8.47 -23.46
N SER A 128 18.38 9.30 -22.47
CA SER A 128 17.63 9.40 -21.22
C SER A 128 16.15 9.74 -21.45
N ASN A 129 15.86 10.60 -22.42
CA ASN A 129 14.49 10.93 -22.80
C ASN A 129 13.71 9.72 -23.33
N VAL A 130 14.37 8.75 -23.99
CA VAL A 130 13.72 7.49 -24.44
C VAL A 130 13.29 6.67 -23.23
N PHE A 131 14.16 6.49 -22.23
CA PHE A 131 13.80 5.80 -20.99
C PHE A 131 12.68 6.52 -20.24
N ALA A 132 12.76 7.85 -20.14
CA ALA A 132 11.72 8.65 -19.50
C ALA A 132 10.37 8.57 -20.24
N ALA A 133 10.37 8.46 -21.56
CA ALA A 133 9.16 8.28 -22.35
C ALA A 133 8.55 6.88 -22.17
N ALA A 134 9.38 5.84 -22.13
CA ALA A 134 8.92 4.47 -21.85
C ALA A 134 8.27 4.39 -20.46
N LYS A 135 8.94 4.93 -19.43
CA LYS A 135 8.41 4.98 -18.06
C LYS A 135 7.12 5.79 -17.97
N ARG A 136 7.02 6.92 -18.68
CA ARG A 136 5.77 7.70 -18.77
C ARG A 136 4.62 6.91 -19.38
N LYS A 137 4.87 6.13 -20.43
CA LYS A 137 3.84 5.27 -21.05
C LYS A 137 3.38 4.17 -20.09
N GLU A 138 4.30 3.54 -19.37
CA GLU A 138 3.99 2.52 -18.37
C GLU A 138 3.13 3.10 -17.24
N ILE A 139 3.53 4.25 -16.69
CA ILE A 139 2.76 4.97 -15.66
C ILE A 139 1.37 5.33 -16.20
N GLN A 140 1.29 5.87 -17.42
CA GLN A 140 0.01 6.23 -18.03
C GLN A 140 -0.91 5.02 -18.25
N ALA A 141 -0.36 3.87 -18.68
CA ALA A 141 -1.13 2.64 -18.85
C ALA A 141 -1.64 2.11 -17.51
N SER A 142 -0.80 2.13 -16.48
CA SER A 142 -1.18 1.77 -15.10
C SER A 142 -2.28 2.69 -14.56
N MET A 143 -2.14 4.01 -14.75
CA MET A 143 -3.15 5.00 -14.34
C MET A 143 -4.47 4.83 -15.12
N LYS A 144 -4.41 4.49 -16.41
CA LYS A 144 -5.61 4.24 -17.21
C LYS A 144 -6.34 2.99 -16.74
N LYS A 145 -5.62 1.88 -16.53
CA LYS A 145 -6.18 0.66 -15.94
C LYS A 145 -6.85 0.97 -14.58
N TYR A 146 -6.14 1.71 -13.73
CA TYR A 146 -6.67 2.17 -12.45
C TYR A 146 -7.98 2.96 -12.58
N ALA A 147 -8.05 3.91 -13.51
CA ALA A 147 -9.25 4.71 -13.72
C ALA A 147 -10.45 3.89 -14.25
N GLU A 148 -10.19 2.88 -15.07
CA GLU A 148 -11.22 1.95 -15.57
C GLU A 148 -11.75 1.02 -14.47
N ASP A 149 -10.88 0.60 -13.55
CA ASP A 149 -11.24 -0.30 -12.45
C ASP A 149 -11.86 0.42 -11.25
N MET A 150 -11.57 1.72 -11.05
CA MET A 150 -12.06 2.50 -9.89
C MET A 150 -13.59 2.55 -9.77
N ASN A 151 -14.31 2.46 -10.90
CA ASN A 151 -15.78 2.50 -10.93
C ASN A 151 -16.42 1.10 -10.97
N ARG A 152 -15.62 0.03 -10.93
CA ARG A 152 -16.11 -1.35 -10.98
C ARG A 152 -16.20 -1.93 -9.58
N PRO A 153 -17.29 -2.63 -9.23
CA PRO A 153 -17.34 -3.38 -7.99
C PRO A 153 -16.23 -4.44 -7.94
N CYS A 154 -15.65 -4.66 -6.77
CA CYS A 154 -14.64 -5.71 -6.56
C CYS A 154 -15.20 -7.11 -6.83
N LYS A 155 -14.31 -8.09 -7.05
CA LYS A 155 -14.67 -9.44 -7.53
C LYS A 155 -15.75 -10.12 -6.67
N TRP A 156 -15.58 -10.19 -5.35
CA TRP A 156 -16.59 -10.84 -4.49
C TRP A 156 -17.95 -10.11 -4.52
N VAL A 157 -17.99 -8.76 -4.60
CA VAL A 157 -19.25 -8.00 -4.73
C VAL A 157 -19.91 -8.33 -6.06
N ARG A 158 -19.13 -8.43 -7.16
CA ARG A 158 -19.65 -8.89 -8.45
C ARG A 158 -20.20 -10.31 -8.39
N ASN A 159 -19.59 -11.20 -7.60
CA ASN A 159 -20.09 -12.57 -7.42
C ASN A 159 -21.42 -12.62 -6.64
N LEU A 160 -21.71 -11.59 -5.84
CA LEU A 160 -22.99 -11.44 -5.14
C LEU A 160 -24.09 -10.85 -6.03
N ILE A 161 -23.72 -10.06 -7.03
CA ILE A 161 -24.67 -9.41 -7.94
C ILE A 161 -24.93 -10.30 -9.16
N ASN A 162 -26.19 -10.64 -9.41
CA ASN A 162 -26.58 -11.24 -10.67
C ASN A 162 -26.70 -10.15 -11.76
N PRO A 163 -25.84 -10.17 -12.80
CA PRO A 163 -25.84 -9.13 -13.83
C PRO A 163 -27.09 -9.16 -14.73
N SER A 164 -27.88 -10.25 -14.72
CA SER A 164 -29.13 -10.35 -15.48
C SER A 164 -30.36 -9.81 -14.73
N MET A 165 -30.20 -9.39 -13.47
CA MET A 165 -31.27 -8.82 -12.64
C MET A 165 -30.99 -7.34 -12.37
N SER A 166 -32.06 -6.54 -12.24
CA SER A 166 -31.91 -5.15 -11.78
C SER A 166 -31.40 -5.12 -10.33
N TRP A 167 -30.87 -3.98 -9.88
CA TRP A 167 -30.34 -3.84 -8.52
C TRP A 167 -31.41 -4.02 -7.43
N SER A 168 -32.67 -3.69 -7.72
CA SER A 168 -33.80 -3.87 -6.79
C SER A 168 -34.37 -5.29 -6.77
N GLU A 169 -33.95 -6.16 -7.70
CA GLU A 169 -34.49 -7.52 -7.88
C GLU A 169 -33.47 -8.62 -7.53
N GLN A 170 -32.35 -8.25 -6.90
CA GLN A 170 -31.35 -9.21 -6.46
C GLN A 170 -31.96 -10.12 -5.38
N THR A 171 -31.83 -11.44 -5.55
CA THR A 171 -32.41 -12.45 -4.62
C THR A 171 -31.35 -13.29 -3.91
N GLY A 172 -30.08 -13.14 -4.30
CA GLY A 172 -29.00 -13.95 -3.76
C GLY A 172 -28.59 -13.47 -2.37
N ARG A 173 -29.14 -14.12 -1.36
CA ARG A 173 -28.87 -13.90 0.06
C ARG A 173 -27.39 -14.12 0.39
N TRP A 174 -26.85 -13.47 1.42
CA TRP A 174 -25.47 -13.68 1.87
C TRP A 174 -25.27 -13.13 3.28
N GLY A 175 -24.30 -13.64 4.02
CA GLY A 175 -23.99 -13.13 5.36
C GLY A 175 -23.36 -14.17 6.27
N PHE A 176 -23.58 -14.01 7.58
CA PHE A 176 -23.04 -14.89 8.61
C PHE A 176 -24.16 -15.53 9.43
N VAL A 177 -23.88 -16.72 9.94
CA VAL A 177 -24.66 -17.32 11.04
C VAL A 177 -24.24 -16.66 12.34
N ILE A 178 -25.24 -16.27 13.13
CA ILE A 178 -25.08 -15.53 14.38
C ILE A 178 -25.75 -16.30 15.50
N PHE A 179 -24.97 -16.73 16.48
CA PHE A 179 -25.47 -17.29 17.72
C PHE A 179 -25.68 -16.20 18.77
N ARG A 180 -26.71 -16.36 19.57
CA ARG A 180 -27.01 -15.52 20.73
C ARG A 180 -26.64 -16.28 22.00
N ASP A 181 -25.86 -15.66 22.89
CA ASP A 181 -25.60 -16.25 24.19
C ASP A 181 -26.83 -16.17 25.11
N SER A 182 -27.16 -17.28 25.77
CA SER A 182 -28.23 -17.40 26.77
C SER A 182 -28.14 -16.39 27.91
N ALA A 183 -26.95 -15.90 28.25
CA ALA A 183 -26.74 -14.90 29.30
C ALA A 183 -27.35 -13.53 28.94
N ILE A 184 -27.61 -13.26 27.66
CA ILE A 184 -28.26 -12.02 27.22
C ILE A 184 -29.72 -11.94 27.71
N ASP A 185 -30.40 -13.08 27.84
CA ASP A 185 -31.80 -13.15 28.30
C ASP A 185 -31.96 -12.94 29.81
N CYS A 186 -30.85 -12.98 30.56
CA CYS A 186 -30.85 -12.76 32.01
C CYS A 186 -30.86 -11.28 32.41
N ASP A 187 -30.56 -10.36 31.49
CA ASP A 187 -30.61 -8.92 31.73
C ASP A 187 -32.01 -8.35 31.47
N SER A 188 -32.63 -7.87 32.54
CA SER A 188 -34.01 -7.35 32.65
C SER A 188 -34.42 -6.19 31.71
N ASN A 189 -33.60 -5.81 30.73
CA ASN A 189 -33.88 -4.69 29.82
C ASN A 189 -34.22 -5.24 28.43
N SER A 190 -35.53 -5.43 28.18
CA SER A 190 -36.09 -6.10 26.99
C SER A 190 -35.64 -5.51 25.64
N ASP A 191 -35.15 -4.28 25.62
CA ASP A 191 -34.89 -3.52 24.40
C ASP A 191 -33.40 -3.54 23.97
N SER A 192 -32.51 -4.14 24.76
CA SER A 192 -31.07 -4.16 24.49
C SER A 192 -30.73 -4.95 23.21
N TRP A 193 -31.41 -6.07 22.99
CA TRP A 193 -31.22 -6.91 21.80
C TRP A 193 -31.65 -6.19 20.52
N ASP A 194 -32.82 -5.55 20.52
CA ASP A 194 -33.31 -4.79 19.37
C ASP A 194 -32.42 -3.57 19.06
N ARG A 195 -31.91 -2.90 20.10
CA ARG A 195 -30.92 -1.83 19.94
C ARG A 195 -29.61 -2.34 19.36
N PHE A 196 -29.12 -3.50 19.81
CA PHE A 196 -27.94 -4.14 19.23
C PHE A 196 -28.15 -4.43 17.74
N LEU A 197 -29.27 -5.05 17.36
CA LEU A 197 -29.58 -5.33 15.95
C LEU A 197 -29.64 -4.06 15.11
N SER A 198 -30.23 -2.98 15.65
CA SER A 198 -30.28 -1.67 14.97
C SER A 198 -28.89 -1.06 14.77
N VAL A 199 -28.01 -1.12 15.78
CA VAL A 199 -26.62 -0.64 15.66
C VAL A 199 -25.84 -1.49 14.66
N MET A 200 -26.01 -2.81 14.70
CA MET A 200 -25.34 -3.73 13.80
C MET A 200 -25.73 -3.48 12.35
N ASP A 201 -27.02 -3.35 12.07
CA ASP A 201 -27.51 -3.05 10.73
C ASP A 201 -26.99 -1.70 10.24
N SER A 202 -27.05 -0.65 11.07
CA SER A 202 -26.54 0.68 10.72
C SER A 202 -25.04 0.69 10.40
N CYS A 203 -24.21 0.06 11.23
CA CYS A 203 -22.76 0.04 11.02
C CYS A 203 -22.39 -0.71 9.72
N VAL A 204 -23.08 -1.83 9.47
CA VAL A 204 -22.86 -2.64 8.28
C VAL A 204 -23.31 -1.90 7.02
N ASP A 205 -24.49 -1.30 7.04
CA ASP A 205 -25.03 -0.53 5.92
C ASP A 205 -24.16 0.67 5.58
N GLU A 206 -23.71 1.42 6.58
CA GLU A 206 -22.79 2.54 6.38
C GLU A 206 -21.51 2.07 5.68
N SER A 207 -20.93 0.97 6.13
CA SER A 207 -19.68 0.44 5.60
C SER A 207 -19.83 -0.08 4.16
N LEU A 208 -20.95 -0.74 3.86
CA LEU A 208 -21.26 -1.18 2.51
C LEU A 208 -21.56 0.00 1.57
N ARG A 209 -22.20 1.08 2.04
CA ARG A 209 -22.41 2.30 1.23
C ARG A 209 -21.10 2.97 0.84
N GLN A 210 -20.05 2.79 1.64
CA GLN A 210 -18.70 3.24 1.28
C GLN A 210 -18.03 2.37 0.21
N MET A 211 -18.63 1.26 -0.26
CA MET A 211 -18.05 0.37 -1.28
C MET A 211 -18.67 0.59 -2.67
N VAL A 212 -17.85 0.51 -3.73
CA VAL A 212 -18.38 0.49 -5.11
C VAL A 212 -19.21 -0.78 -5.32
N GLY A 213 -20.49 -0.62 -5.64
CA GLY A 213 -21.45 -1.72 -5.76
C GLY A 213 -22.04 -2.21 -4.43
N GLY A 214 -21.62 -1.66 -3.28
CA GLY A 214 -22.12 -2.08 -1.98
C GLY A 214 -23.60 -1.82 -1.77
N THR A 215 -24.14 -0.71 -2.29
CA THR A 215 -25.59 -0.42 -2.25
C THR A 215 -26.44 -1.51 -2.91
N ALA A 216 -25.92 -2.20 -3.93
CA ALA A 216 -26.64 -3.26 -4.62
C ALA A 216 -26.74 -4.56 -3.79
N ILE A 217 -25.84 -4.77 -2.82
CA ILE A 217 -25.79 -5.99 -2.02
C ILE A 217 -26.32 -5.81 -0.59
N ILE A 218 -26.56 -4.57 -0.14
CA ILE A 218 -27.18 -4.28 1.17
C ILE A 218 -28.53 -4.98 1.31
N LEU A 219 -29.39 -4.91 0.28
CA LEU A 219 -30.74 -5.45 0.34
C LEU A 219 -30.78 -6.99 0.39
N THR A 220 -29.70 -7.65 -0.01
CA THR A 220 -29.59 -9.12 0.01
C THR A 220 -28.75 -9.65 1.17
N LYS A 221 -28.22 -8.76 2.02
CA LYS A 221 -27.52 -9.13 3.25
C LYS A 221 -28.51 -9.75 4.24
N GLU A 222 -28.10 -10.83 4.88
CA GLU A 222 -28.85 -11.45 5.98
C GLU A 222 -28.01 -11.62 7.24
N PHE A 223 -28.69 -11.43 8.37
CA PHE A 223 -28.24 -11.83 9.69
C PHE A 223 -28.92 -13.15 10.02
N ILE A 224 -28.24 -14.27 9.83
CA ILE A 224 -28.84 -15.62 9.98
C ILE A 224 -28.79 -15.98 11.46
N LEU A 225 -29.80 -15.57 12.22
CA LEU A 225 -29.88 -15.80 13.66
C LEU A 225 -30.16 -17.28 13.96
N ALA A 226 -29.48 -17.83 14.96
CA ALA A 226 -29.81 -19.14 15.51
C ALA A 226 -31.07 -19.10 16.38
N ASP A 227 -31.92 -20.13 16.23
CA ASP A 227 -33.23 -20.21 16.89
C ASP A 227 -33.10 -20.42 18.40
N GLU A 228 -32.09 -21.20 18.81
CA GLU A 228 -31.84 -21.50 20.22
C GLU A 228 -30.62 -20.74 20.73
N PRO A 229 -30.71 -20.11 21.92
CA PRO A 229 -29.58 -19.49 22.55
C PRO A 229 -28.56 -20.55 22.98
N VAL A 230 -27.28 -20.17 22.94
CA VAL A 230 -26.16 -21.07 23.24
C VAL A 230 -25.38 -20.59 24.45
N SER A 231 -24.49 -21.42 24.98
CA SER A 231 -23.56 -21.02 26.04
C SER A 231 -22.15 -20.89 25.49
N GLU A 232 -21.52 -19.73 25.69
CA GLU A 232 -20.11 -19.50 25.34
C GLU A 232 -19.14 -20.45 26.05
N ASN A 233 -19.51 -21.00 27.20
CA ASN A 233 -18.65 -21.82 28.06
C ASN A 233 -18.14 -23.13 27.41
N ASN A 234 -18.66 -23.51 26.25
CA ASN A 234 -18.18 -24.68 25.51
C ASN A 234 -18.07 -24.38 23.99
N PRO A 235 -16.97 -23.75 23.54
CA PRO A 235 -16.75 -23.39 22.14
C PRO A 235 -16.76 -24.59 21.18
N GLU A 236 -16.38 -25.78 21.65
CA GLU A 236 -16.42 -27.01 20.85
C GLU A 236 -17.85 -27.38 20.49
N ILE A 237 -18.79 -27.27 21.44
CA ILE A 237 -20.22 -27.48 21.16
C ILE A 237 -20.73 -26.45 20.15
N LEU A 238 -20.34 -25.18 20.27
CA LEU A 238 -20.73 -24.13 19.30
C LEU A 238 -20.28 -24.49 17.88
N ARG A 239 -19.02 -24.92 17.73
CA ARG A 239 -18.48 -25.38 16.45
C ARG A 239 -19.27 -26.58 15.92
N SER A 240 -19.60 -27.55 16.77
CA SER A 240 -20.40 -28.72 16.36
C SER A 240 -21.82 -28.35 15.92
N ILE A 241 -22.51 -27.46 16.65
CA ILE A 241 -23.85 -26.96 16.28
C ILE A 241 -23.78 -26.24 14.93
N PHE A 242 -22.77 -25.39 14.72
CA PHE A 242 -22.59 -24.70 13.46
C PHE A 242 -22.33 -25.67 12.28
N GLN A 243 -21.46 -26.67 12.47
CA GLN A 243 -21.20 -27.69 11.45
C GLN A 243 -22.44 -28.52 11.14
N GLN A 244 -23.23 -28.88 12.16
CA GLN A 244 -24.50 -29.58 11.97
C GLN A 244 -25.49 -28.74 11.17
N ARG A 245 -25.65 -27.45 11.50
CA ARG A 245 -26.49 -26.53 10.73
C ARG A 245 -26.05 -26.41 9.28
N LEU A 246 -24.76 -26.26 9.01
CA LEU A 246 -24.24 -26.22 7.64
C LEU A 246 -24.54 -27.52 6.87
N ALA A 247 -24.53 -28.68 7.55
CA ALA A 247 -24.86 -29.97 6.96
C ALA A 247 -26.37 -30.17 6.73
N GLU A 248 -27.22 -29.64 7.62
CA GLU A 248 -28.68 -29.67 7.50
C GLU A 248 -29.19 -28.66 6.45
N GLU A 249 -28.51 -27.52 6.32
CA GLU A 249 -28.75 -26.49 5.32
C GLU A 249 -28.06 -26.78 3.97
N ALA A 250 -27.58 -28.00 3.70
CA ALA A 250 -26.75 -28.38 2.53
C ALA A 250 -27.34 -28.09 1.13
N VAL A 251 -28.50 -27.43 1.03
CA VAL A 251 -29.08 -26.90 -0.22
C VAL A 251 -29.21 -25.35 -0.24
N LEU A 252 -28.98 -24.61 0.85
CA LEU A 252 -29.34 -23.20 0.93
C LEU A 252 -28.13 -22.29 1.24
N ASN A 253 -27.74 -21.58 0.18
CA ASN A 253 -26.89 -20.39 0.13
C ASN A 253 -25.35 -20.58 0.19
N PRO A 254 -24.67 -20.71 -0.98
CA PRO A 254 -23.20 -20.80 -1.05
C PRO A 254 -22.46 -19.51 -0.61
N ARG A 255 -23.19 -18.48 -0.19
CA ARG A 255 -22.67 -17.16 0.22
C ARG A 255 -22.71 -16.98 1.74
N VAL A 256 -22.74 -18.08 2.49
CA VAL A 256 -22.49 -18.12 3.93
C VAL A 256 -21.13 -18.79 4.14
N PRO A 257 -20.12 -18.11 4.71
CA PRO A 257 -18.80 -18.69 4.90
C PRO A 257 -18.85 -19.89 5.87
N SER A 258 -18.46 -21.08 5.40
CA SER A 258 -18.44 -22.31 6.22
C SER A 258 -17.32 -22.35 7.27
N ASN A 259 -16.43 -21.36 7.23
CA ASN A 259 -15.23 -21.27 8.05
C ASN A 259 -15.37 -20.26 9.20
N THR A 260 -16.52 -19.56 9.32
CA THR A 260 -16.72 -18.52 10.32
C THR A 260 -18.18 -18.38 10.73
N PHE A 261 -18.42 -18.34 12.03
CA PHE A 261 -19.70 -17.94 12.63
C PHE A 261 -19.46 -16.82 13.64
N LEU A 262 -20.53 -16.12 14.00
CA LEU A 262 -20.49 -15.01 14.94
C LEU A 262 -21.20 -15.38 16.25
N LEU A 263 -20.74 -14.82 17.36
CA LEU A 263 -21.37 -14.98 18.67
C LEU A 263 -21.63 -13.61 19.28
N VAL A 264 -22.86 -13.41 19.75
CA VAL A 264 -23.26 -12.22 20.49
C VAL A 264 -23.33 -12.60 21.96
N THR A 265 -22.48 -11.99 22.77
CA THR A 265 -22.43 -12.11 24.24
C THR A 265 -22.87 -10.79 24.88
N PRO A 266 -23.15 -10.74 26.20
CA PRO A 266 -23.49 -9.48 26.87
C PRO A 266 -22.44 -8.37 26.68
N GLU A 267 -21.14 -8.71 26.61
CA GLU A 267 -20.08 -7.73 26.33
C GLU A 267 -20.13 -7.18 24.89
N VAL A 268 -20.59 -7.96 23.91
CA VAL A 268 -20.81 -7.49 22.54
C VAL A 268 -21.95 -6.47 22.51
N VAL A 269 -23.05 -6.76 23.22
CA VAL A 269 -24.20 -5.86 23.34
C VAL A 269 -23.77 -4.54 23.98
N ASP A 270 -23.03 -4.60 25.10
CA ASP A 270 -22.50 -3.42 25.79
C ASP A 270 -21.55 -2.62 24.87
N ALA A 271 -20.61 -3.29 24.22
CA ALA A 271 -19.68 -2.66 23.27
C ALA A 271 -20.41 -1.93 22.14
N CYS A 272 -21.50 -2.51 21.61
CA CYS A 272 -22.25 -1.90 20.51
C CYS A 272 -23.10 -0.71 20.96
N ILE A 273 -23.71 -0.77 22.15
CA ILE A 273 -24.67 0.25 22.60
C ILE A 273 -23.99 1.40 23.33
N ASN A 274 -22.94 1.11 24.10
CA ASN A 274 -22.37 2.04 25.07
C ASN A 274 -20.95 2.51 24.72
N THR A 275 -20.32 1.98 23.66
CA THR A 275 -18.97 2.39 23.24
C THR A 275 -18.93 2.92 21.81
N SER A 276 -17.89 3.69 21.48
CA SER A 276 -17.68 4.23 20.13
C SER A 276 -17.07 3.22 19.15
N THR A 277 -16.75 2.01 19.60
CA THR A 277 -16.04 0.98 18.82
C THR A 277 -16.84 -0.31 18.83
N PRO A 278 -17.96 -0.39 18.08
CA PRO A 278 -18.78 -1.59 18.04
C PRO A 278 -18.01 -2.75 17.38
N TRP A 279 -18.04 -3.91 18.04
CA TRP A 279 -17.37 -5.13 17.59
C TRP A 279 -18.20 -6.36 17.93
N ILE A 280 -17.90 -7.48 17.27
CA ILE A 280 -18.52 -8.79 17.52
C ILE A 280 -17.46 -9.89 17.59
N TRP A 281 -17.76 -10.99 18.28
CA TRP A 281 -16.93 -12.19 18.21
C TRP A 281 -17.13 -12.91 16.88
N ALA A 282 -16.03 -13.13 16.17
CA ALA A 282 -15.94 -14.07 15.08
C ALA A 282 -15.17 -15.32 15.53
N TYR A 283 -15.78 -16.49 15.36
CA TYR A 283 -15.20 -17.78 15.69
C TYR A 283 -14.73 -18.50 14.43
N ASP A 284 -13.58 -19.14 14.54
CA ASP A 284 -13.04 -20.03 13.51
C ASP A 284 -13.68 -21.41 13.65
N ALA A 285 -14.56 -21.72 12.71
CA ALA A 285 -15.30 -22.98 12.69
C ALA A 285 -14.40 -24.20 12.46
N LYS A 286 -13.20 -24.00 11.90
CA LYS A 286 -12.23 -25.05 11.59
C LYS A 286 -11.12 -25.16 12.65
N PHE A 287 -11.19 -24.37 13.73
CA PHE A 287 -10.18 -24.39 14.80
C PHE A 287 -10.25 -25.69 15.61
N ILE A 288 -9.08 -26.32 15.77
CA ILE A 288 -8.89 -27.53 16.58
C ILE A 288 -7.86 -27.20 17.68
N PRO A 289 -8.29 -27.11 18.96
CA PRO A 289 -7.41 -26.75 20.08
C PRO A 289 -6.18 -27.67 20.22
N SER A 290 -6.31 -28.95 19.89
CA SER A 290 -5.26 -29.98 20.06
C SER A 290 -4.25 -30.07 18.91
N ALA A 291 -4.52 -29.46 17.76
CA ALA A 291 -3.70 -29.60 16.55
C ALA A 291 -2.99 -28.30 16.12
N THR A 292 -3.32 -27.17 16.74
CA THR A 292 -2.81 -25.84 16.35
C THR A 292 -1.79 -25.38 17.39
N PRO A 293 -0.48 -25.31 17.08
CA PRO A 293 0.45 -24.59 17.96
C PRO A 293 -0.01 -23.13 18.03
N PRO A 294 -0.30 -22.59 19.22
CA PRO A 294 -0.88 -21.26 19.30
C PRO A 294 0.10 -20.21 18.77
N PRO A 295 -0.29 -19.36 17.81
CA PRO A 295 0.42 -18.11 17.61
C PRO A 295 0.34 -17.34 18.91
N VAL A 296 1.51 -16.98 19.44
CA VAL A 296 1.64 -16.23 20.67
C VAL A 296 1.70 -14.76 20.28
N SER A 297 0.97 -13.91 21.01
CA SER A 297 1.10 -12.46 20.86
C SER A 297 2.57 -12.03 20.92
N ALA A 298 2.94 -10.90 20.31
CA ALA A 298 4.30 -10.37 20.37
C ALA A 298 4.82 -10.12 21.81
N SER A 299 3.91 -10.09 22.80
CA SER A 299 4.20 -9.96 24.23
C SER A 299 4.38 -11.30 24.96
N GLY A 300 4.08 -12.44 24.34
CA GLY A 300 4.21 -13.77 24.94
C GLY A 300 3.06 -14.20 25.86
N THR A 301 2.05 -13.35 26.09
CA THR A 301 1.09 -13.54 27.20
C THR A 301 -0.25 -14.15 26.80
N GLU A 302 -0.76 -13.84 25.60
CA GLU A 302 -2.00 -14.38 25.06
C GLU A 302 -1.76 -15.29 23.86
N HIS A 303 -2.62 -16.31 23.71
CA HIS A 303 -2.65 -17.23 22.58
C HIS A 303 -3.99 -17.17 21.84
N TYR A 304 -3.96 -17.47 20.54
CA TYR A 304 -5.17 -17.58 19.74
C TYR A 304 -6.04 -18.78 20.16
N GLU A 305 -7.30 -18.51 20.53
CA GLU A 305 -8.28 -19.50 21.01
C GLU A 305 -9.33 -19.88 19.95
N GLY A 306 -9.06 -19.63 18.67
CA GLY A 306 -10.04 -19.86 17.61
C GLY A 306 -11.14 -18.80 17.55
N ARG A 307 -10.91 -17.60 18.12
CA ARG A 307 -11.83 -16.46 18.09
C ARG A 307 -11.10 -15.12 18.00
N LEU A 308 -11.79 -14.11 17.50
CA LEU A 308 -11.29 -12.77 17.25
C LEU A 308 -12.42 -11.75 17.43
N ARG A 309 -12.10 -10.56 17.97
CA ARG A 309 -13.01 -9.41 17.94
C ARG A 309 -12.89 -8.70 16.59
N VAL A 310 -14.00 -8.51 15.88
CA VAL A 310 -14.06 -7.85 14.57
C VAL A 310 -14.95 -6.62 14.67
N SER A 311 -14.47 -5.48 14.18
CA SER A 311 -15.29 -4.27 14.11
C SER A 311 -16.50 -4.48 13.19
N LEU A 312 -17.68 -4.00 13.61
CA LEU A 312 -18.89 -4.06 12.78
C LEU A 312 -18.73 -3.31 11.45
N TYR A 313 -17.89 -2.27 11.41
CA TYR A 313 -17.59 -1.52 10.20
C TYR A 313 -16.75 -2.30 9.16
N THR A 314 -16.08 -3.38 9.59
CA THR A 314 -15.23 -4.22 8.72
C THR A 314 -15.85 -5.59 8.44
N LEU A 315 -16.83 -6.00 9.24
CA LEU A 315 -17.39 -7.35 9.27
C LEU A 315 -17.94 -7.81 7.90
N PHE A 316 -18.83 -7.01 7.30
CA PHE A 316 -19.50 -7.35 6.03
C PHE A 316 -18.79 -6.80 4.79
N THR A 317 -17.65 -6.13 4.97
CA THR A 317 -16.84 -5.59 3.87
C THR A 317 -15.63 -6.47 3.62
N TRP A 318 -14.49 -6.14 4.20
CA TRP A 318 -13.23 -6.83 3.96
C TRP A 318 -13.21 -8.21 4.62
N PHE A 319 -13.70 -8.32 5.85
CA PHE A 319 -13.65 -9.57 6.60
C PHE A 319 -14.51 -10.66 5.94
N TYR A 320 -15.77 -10.34 5.59
CA TYR A 320 -16.61 -11.24 4.81
C TYR A 320 -15.96 -11.69 3.50
N ALA A 321 -15.44 -10.74 2.69
CA ALA A 321 -14.83 -11.06 1.40
C ALA A 321 -13.75 -12.14 1.54
N VAL A 322 -12.82 -11.92 2.45
CA VAL A 322 -11.68 -12.81 2.66
C VAL A 322 -12.06 -14.16 3.28
N ARG A 323 -13.05 -14.19 4.18
CA ARG A 323 -13.54 -15.45 4.75
C ARG A 323 -14.33 -16.25 3.72
N SER A 324 -15.14 -15.58 2.90
CA SER A 324 -15.93 -16.21 1.84
C SER A 324 -15.07 -16.79 0.71
N GLU A 325 -13.94 -16.16 0.40
CA GLU A 325 -12.98 -16.64 -0.60
C GLU A 325 -11.85 -17.51 -0.01
N GLU A 326 -11.91 -17.82 1.29
CA GLU A 326 -10.92 -18.62 2.05
C GLU A 326 -9.44 -18.16 1.90
N LEU A 327 -9.19 -16.87 1.66
CA LEU A 327 -7.85 -16.38 1.30
C LEU A 327 -6.85 -16.33 2.47
N TYR A 328 -7.34 -16.13 3.70
CA TYR A 328 -6.52 -16.04 4.90
C TYR A 328 -7.17 -16.77 6.07
N ASN A 329 -6.35 -17.37 6.93
CA ASN A 329 -6.81 -18.00 8.17
C ASN A 329 -7.11 -16.95 9.26
N MET A 330 -7.90 -17.33 10.26
CA MET A 330 -8.33 -16.39 11.30
C MET A 330 -7.25 -16.09 12.35
N ALA A 331 -6.30 -17.02 12.54
CA ALA A 331 -5.12 -16.83 13.38
C ALA A 331 -4.29 -15.60 12.97
N LEU A 332 -4.12 -15.37 11.65
CA LEU A 332 -3.38 -14.22 11.12
C LEU A 332 -4.08 -12.89 11.42
N PHE A 333 -5.42 -12.85 11.41
CA PHE A 333 -6.17 -11.66 11.83
C PHE A 333 -6.00 -11.39 13.32
N TRP A 334 -6.07 -12.44 14.12
CA TRP A 334 -5.90 -12.33 15.56
C TRP A 334 -4.53 -11.75 15.91
N GLU A 335 -3.45 -12.24 15.30
CA GLU A 335 -2.08 -11.74 15.53
C GLU A 335 -1.98 -10.25 15.21
N LYS A 336 -2.57 -9.81 14.10
CA LYS A 336 -2.54 -8.40 13.70
C LYS A 336 -3.41 -7.52 14.59
N ALA A 337 -4.57 -8.01 15.01
CA ALA A 337 -5.46 -7.30 15.91
C ALA A 337 -4.76 -6.97 17.24
N GLN A 338 -3.82 -7.80 17.69
CA GLN A 338 -3.02 -7.50 18.89
C GLN A 338 -2.25 -6.18 18.78
N ASN A 339 -1.85 -5.80 17.56
CA ASN A 339 -1.15 -4.53 17.30
C ASN A 339 -2.11 -3.34 17.07
N GLN A 340 -3.42 -3.57 17.10
CA GLN A 340 -4.47 -2.58 16.79
C GLN A 340 -5.47 -2.40 17.94
N GLY A 341 -5.12 -2.77 19.17
CA GLY A 341 -6.02 -2.68 20.32
C GLY A 341 -7.00 -3.85 20.45
N GLN A 342 -6.60 -5.05 19.98
CA GLN A 342 -7.30 -6.33 20.11
C GLN A 342 -8.62 -6.45 19.34
N VAL A 343 -9.02 -5.43 18.58
CA VAL A 343 -10.17 -5.47 17.67
C VAL A 343 -9.66 -5.32 16.24
N TRP A 344 -9.92 -6.33 15.41
CA TRP A 344 -9.55 -6.26 13.99
C TRP A 344 -10.45 -5.25 13.27
N SER A 345 -9.82 -4.29 12.61
CA SER A 345 -10.52 -3.29 11.80
C SER A 345 -9.68 -2.87 10.60
N VAL A 346 -10.36 -2.59 9.49
CA VAL A 346 -9.79 -2.00 8.29
C VAL A 346 -10.73 -0.90 7.83
N ALA A 347 -10.20 0.31 7.68
CA ALA A 347 -10.96 1.43 7.17
C ALA A 347 -11.36 1.17 5.71
N THR A 348 -12.66 1.29 5.42
CA THR A 348 -13.18 1.31 4.05
C THR A 348 -13.34 2.78 3.67
N GLN A 349 -12.54 3.28 2.73
CA GLN A 349 -12.63 4.68 2.28
C GLN A 349 -12.85 4.73 0.77
N SER A 350 -13.87 5.49 0.33
CA SER A 350 -14.09 5.85 -1.08
C SER A 350 -14.30 4.70 -2.08
N GLY A 351 -14.88 3.58 -1.68
CA GLY A 351 -15.12 2.45 -2.59
C GLY A 351 -13.94 1.50 -2.71
N ILE A 352 -12.84 1.83 -2.04
CA ILE A 352 -11.55 1.21 -2.19
C ILE A 352 -11.31 0.31 -0.98
N TYR A 353 -11.07 -0.97 -1.23
CA TYR A 353 -10.18 -1.70 -0.34
C TYR A 353 -8.84 -1.02 -0.47
N HIS A 354 -8.56 -0.11 0.45
CA HIS A 354 -7.19 0.17 0.76
C HIS A 354 -6.62 -1.18 1.21
N HIS A 355 -5.91 -1.79 0.26
CA HIS A 355 -4.88 -2.81 0.45
C HIS A 355 -5.34 -4.24 0.07
N PRO A 356 -4.73 -4.87 -0.95
CA PRO A 356 -4.37 -6.28 -0.81
C PRO A 356 -3.54 -6.39 0.47
N PHE A 357 -3.54 -7.56 1.10
CA PHE A 357 -2.85 -7.82 2.35
C PHE A 357 -1.31 -7.69 2.20
N VAL A 358 -0.80 -6.48 1.95
CA VAL A 358 0.61 -6.14 2.05
C VAL A 358 0.83 -5.80 3.51
N LEU A 359 1.32 -6.79 4.24
CA LEU A 359 2.00 -6.62 5.51
C LEU A 359 3.12 -5.58 5.32
N LEU A 360 2.98 -4.38 5.89
CA LEU A 360 4.08 -3.45 5.99
C LEU A 360 4.85 -3.70 7.29
N GLU A 361 6.18 -3.81 7.18
CA GLU A 361 7.07 -3.84 8.34
C GLU A 361 6.96 -2.54 9.14
N LYS A 362 7.16 -2.63 10.46
CA LYS A 362 7.15 -1.48 11.38
C LYS A 362 8.14 -0.41 10.89
N GLY A 363 7.62 0.76 10.50
CA GLY A 363 8.42 1.88 9.98
C GLY A 363 8.31 2.08 8.46
N SER A 364 7.60 1.21 7.74
CA SER A 364 7.32 1.39 6.31
C SER A 364 6.06 2.22 6.09
N SER A 365 6.10 3.16 5.13
CA SER A 365 4.94 3.94 4.70
C SER A 365 4.34 3.38 3.41
N TYR A 366 3.01 3.36 3.30
CA TYR A 366 2.30 2.92 2.11
C TYR A 366 2.61 3.79 0.89
N PRO A 367 2.90 3.20 -0.28
CA PRO A 367 2.60 3.85 -1.53
C PRO A 367 1.08 3.85 -1.72
N PHE A 368 0.51 5.01 -2.03
CA PHE A 368 -0.87 5.09 -2.54
C PHE A 368 -0.96 4.15 -3.75
N ASN A 369 -1.90 3.19 -3.76
CA ASN A 369 -2.34 2.36 -4.91
C ASN A 369 -1.80 0.90 -5.01
N THR A 370 -2.06 0.03 -4.03
CA THR A 370 -2.09 -1.42 -4.27
C THR A 370 -3.53 -1.92 -4.31
N TYR A 371 -3.88 -2.68 -5.36
CA TYR A 371 -5.17 -3.35 -5.56
C TYR A 371 -4.97 -4.81 -5.99
N GLU A 372 -6.01 -5.57 -5.67
CA GLU A 372 -6.26 -6.99 -5.91
C GLU A 372 -5.46 -8.00 -5.08
N LEU A 373 -6.25 -8.87 -4.45
CA LEU A 373 -5.94 -10.20 -3.94
C LEU A 373 -5.50 -11.11 -5.11
N ASP A 374 -4.54 -10.65 -5.92
CA ASP A 374 -3.84 -11.40 -6.96
C ASP A 374 -2.69 -12.21 -6.35
N ASN A 375 -2.89 -12.71 -5.13
CA ASN A 375 -2.14 -13.84 -4.63
C ASN A 375 -2.87 -15.09 -5.13
N GLY A 376 -2.75 -15.36 -6.43
CA GLY A 376 -2.73 -16.75 -6.88
C GLY A 376 -1.58 -17.49 -6.18
N PRO A 377 -1.66 -18.83 -6.07
CA PRO A 377 -0.66 -19.64 -5.38
C PRO A 377 0.78 -19.38 -5.86
#